data_AF-A0A2I8VIY5-F1
#
_entry.id   AF-A0A2I8VIY5-F1
#
_cell.length_a   1.000
_cell.length_b   1.000
_cell.length_c   1.000
_cell.angle_alpha   90.00
_cell.angle_beta   90.00
_cell.angle_gamma   90.00
#
_symmetry.space_group_name_H-M   'P 1'
#
loop_
_entity.id
_entity.type
_entity.pdbx_description
1 polymer ?
#
loop_
_entity_poly.entity_id
_entity_poly.type
_entity_poly.pdbx_seq_one_letter_code
_entity_poly.pdbx_strand_id
1 'polypeptide(L)' 'MLAHPAYVERVLVDDREAFEKTDDFTEAFGRGLVVVEGEEWTEQREFLQPLCYGDAIRAYADTMVDRIERRVDR' A
#
# COMPACT_ATOMS: atom_id res chain seq x y z
N MET A 1 -12.91 18.11 -4.75
CA MET A 1 -11.50 17.75 -4.60
C MET A 1 -11.04 18.14 -3.20
N LEU A 2 -10.48 17.20 -2.43
CA LEU A 2 -9.83 17.48 -1.14
C LEU A 2 -8.32 17.59 -1.39
N ALA A 3 -7.74 18.75 -1.15
CA ALA A 3 -6.30 18.99 -1.40
C ALA A 3 -5.61 19.72 -0.25
N HIS A 4 -6.35 20.16 0.77
CA HIS A 4 -5.76 20.78 1.95
C HIS A 4 -5.21 19.68 2.88
N PRO A 5 -3.94 19.75 3.34
CA PRO A 5 -3.30 18.68 4.12
C PRO A 5 -4.11 18.23 5.33
N ALA A 6 -4.65 19.17 6.12
CA ALA A 6 -5.43 18.83 7.30
C ALA A 6 -6.69 17.99 6.99
N TYR A 7 -7.31 18.18 5.82
CA TYR A 7 -8.46 17.36 5.43
C TYR A 7 -8.04 16.01 4.88
N VAL A 8 -6.85 15.92 4.28
CA VAL A 8 -6.26 14.64 3.84
C VAL A 8 -5.88 13.79 5.04
N GLU A 9 -5.21 14.38 6.04
CA GLU A 9 -4.86 13.72 7.29
C GLU A 9 -6.10 13.22 8.02
N ARG A 10 -7.13 14.06 8.17
CA ARG A 10 -8.38 13.66 8.78
C ARG A 10 -9.00 12.43 8.10
N VAL A 11 -9.06 12.41 6.78
CA VAL A 11 -9.68 11.30 6.02
C VAL A 11 -8.83 10.02 6.07
N LEU A 12 -7.51 10.14 6.01
CA LEU A 12 -6.61 8.98 5.88
C LEU A 12 -6.09 8.44 7.21
N VAL A 13 -6.16 9.23 8.29
CA VAL A 13 -5.55 8.91 9.58
C VAL A 13 -6.57 9.05 10.71
N ASP A 14 -7.06 10.27 10.98
CA ASP A 14 -7.83 10.53 12.21
C ASP A 14 -9.21 9.85 12.19
N ASP A 15 -9.92 9.97 11.08
CA ASP A 15 -11.29 9.49 10.89
C ASP A 15 -11.33 8.35 9.84
N ARG A 16 -10.25 7.56 9.72
CA ARG A 16 -10.14 6.50 8.68
C ARG A 16 -11.38 5.61 8.58
N GLU A 17 -11.91 5.17 9.72
CA GLU A 17 -13.06 4.25 9.78
C GLU A 17 -14.38 4.89 9.28
N ALA A 18 -14.45 6.22 9.16
CA ALA A 18 -15.60 6.91 8.61
C ALA A 18 -15.61 6.95 7.07
N PHE A 19 -14.54 6.50 6.42
CA PHE A 19 -14.38 6.55 4.97
C PHE A 19 -14.03 5.17 4.41
N GLU A 20 -14.93 4.63 3.59
CA GLU A 20 -14.73 3.36 2.91
C GLU A 20 -14.22 3.55 1.47
N LYS A 21 -13.63 2.49 0.92
CA LYS A 21 -13.36 2.41 -0.52
C LYS A 21 -14.68 2.30 -1.29
N THR A 22 -14.70 2.83 -2.50
CA THR A 22 -15.87 2.72 -3.38
C THR A 22 -16.04 1.30 -3.90
N ASP A 23 -17.28 0.93 -4.28
CA ASP A 23 -17.60 -0.45 -4.72
C ASP A 23 -16.77 -0.91 -5.92
N ASP A 24 -16.49 -0.01 -6.87
CA ASP A 24 -15.65 -0.28 -8.04
C ASP A 24 -14.19 -0.59 -7.65
N PHE A 25 -13.70 0.02 -6.58
CA PHE A 25 -12.38 -0.27 -6.02
C PHE A 25 -12.35 -1.68 -5.39
N THR A 26 -13.41 -2.04 -4.66
CA THR A 26 -13.58 -3.38 -4.09
C THR A 26 -13.70 -4.45 -5.17
N GLU A 27 -14.41 -4.19 -6.27
CA GLU A 27 -14.51 -5.11 -7.41
C GLU A 27 -13.16 -5.34 -8.10
N ALA A 28 -12.37 -4.28 -8.28
CA ALA A 28 -11.08 -4.37 -8.96
C ALA A 28 -10.01 -5.13 -8.15
N PHE A 29 -10.03 -4.99 -6.82
CA PHE A 29 -8.97 -5.51 -5.94
C PHE A 29 -9.42 -6.67 -5.04
N GLY A 30 -10.70 -7.03 -5.08
CA GLY A 30 -11.29 -8.14 -4.33
C GLY A 30 -10.99 -8.03 -2.83
N ARG A 31 -10.51 -9.11 -2.23
CA ARG A 31 -10.10 -9.16 -0.81
C ARG A 31 -8.63 -8.83 -0.58
N GLY A 32 -8.03 -8.04 -1.46
CA GLY A 32 -6.65 -7.60 -1.29
C GLY A 32 -6.46 -6.66 -0.10
N LEU A 33 -5.24 -6.60 0.43
CA LEU A 33 -4.85 -5.78 1.61
C LEU A 33 -5.30 -4.31 1.53
N VAL A 34 -5.43 -3.74 0.32
CA VAL A 34 -5.83 -2.35 0.11
C VAL A 34 -7.34 -2.10 0.24
N VAL A 35 -8.14 -3.16 0.29
CA VAL A 35 -9.61 -3.14 0.33
C VAL A 35 -10.16 -3.63 1.67
N VAL A 36 -9.59 -4.70 2.21
CA VAL A 36 -10.07 -5.27 3.48
C VAL A 36 -9.88 -4.26 4.61
N GLU A 37 -10.79 -4.26 5.57
CA GLU A 37 -10.78 -3.35 6.72
C GLU A 37 -10.79 -4.18 8.04
N GLY A 38 -10.59 -3.50 9.17
CA GLY A 38 -10.71 -4.10 10.50
C GLY A 38 -9.67 -5.19 10.81
N GLU A 39 -10.13 -6.29 11.41
CA GLU A 39 -9.28 -7.41 11.85
C GLU A 39 -8.60 -8.11 10.66
N GLU A 40 -9.33 -8.36 9.58
CA GLU A 40 -8.80 -8.99 8.37
C GLU A 40 -7.65 -8.15 7.77
N TRP A 41 -7.78 -6.83 7.78
CA TRP A 41 -6.71 -5.94 7.36
C TRP A 41 -5.47 -6.06 8.25
N THR A 42 -5.66 -6.11 9.57
CA THR A 42 -4.57 -6.24 10.54
C THR A 42 -3.80 -7.53 10.31
N GLU A 43 -4.49 -8.66 10.20
CA GLU A 43 -3.88 -9.97 9.97
C GLU A 43 -3.11 -10.04 8.64
N GLN A 44 -3.73 -9.59 7.54
CA GLN A 44 -3.07 -9.56 6.24
C GLN A 44 -1.85 -8.62 6.24
N ARG A 45 -1.96 -7.47 6.93
CA ARG A 45 -0.87 -6.50 7.03
C ARG A 45 0.30 -7.10 7.79
N GLU A 46 0.08 -7.67 8.97
CA GLU A 46 1.13 -8.28 9.78
C GLU A 46 1.85 -9.41 9.03
N PHE A 47 1.09 -10.21 8.28
CA PHE A 47 1.65 -11.27 7.44
C PHE A 47 2.57 -10.73 6.32
N LEU A 48 2.16 -9.66 5.65
CA LEU A 48 2.89 -9.10 4.50
C LEU A 48 3.98 -8.09 4.88
N GLN A 49 3.87 -7.42 6.03
CA GLN A 49 4.78 -6.36 6.47
C GLN A 49 6.27 -6.76 6.41
N PRO A 50 6.68 -8.00 6.75
CA PRO A 50 8.08 -8.41 6.69
C PRO A 50 8.74 -8.29 5.31
N LEU A 51 7.97 -8.40 4.23
CA LEU A 51 8.46 -8.22 2.86
C LEU A 51 8.82 -6.76 2.57
N CYS A 52 8.29 -5.83 3.35
CA CYS A 52 8.47 -4.38 3.18
C CYS A 52 9.27 -3.74 4.32
N TYR A 53 9.94 -4.54 5.17
CA TYR A 53 10.86 -3.99 6.16
C TYR A 53 12.13 -3.45 5.53
N GLY A 54 12.79 -2.53 6.22
CA GLY A 54 13.98 -1.84 5.72
C GLY A 54 15.08 -2.80 5.25
N ASP A 55 15.30 -3.92 5.94
CA ASP A 55 16.28 -4.94 5.53
C ASP A 55 15.86 -5.69 4.25
N ALA A 56 14.58 -6.06 4.13
CA ALA A 56 14.04 -6.69 2.93
C ALA A 56 14.14 -5.77 1.72
N ILE A 57 13.74 -4.50 1.88
CA ILE A 57 13.83 -3.48 0.82
C ILE A 57 15.29 -3.29 0.38
N ARG A 58 16.22 -3.19 1.33
CA ARG A 58 17.66 -3.09 1.02
C ARG A 58 18.15 -4.30 0.24
N ALA A 59 17.74 -5.51 0.59
CA ALA A 59 18.11 -6.72 -0.14
C ALA A 59 17.59 -6.74 -1.59
N TYR A 60 16.46 -6.08 -1.87
CA TYR A 60 15.94 -5.97 -3.23
C TYR A 60 16.63 -4.89 -4.07
N ALA A 61 17.24 -3.88 -3.45
CA ALA A 61 17.77 -2.69 -4.11
C ALA A 61 18.78 -3.04 -5.23
N ASP A 62 19.76 -3.90 -4.95
CA ASP A 62 20.78 -4.30 -5.94
C ASP A 62 20.13 -4.97 -7.16
N THR A 63 19.17 -5.87 -6.91
CA THR A 63 18.43 -6.54 -8.00
C THR A 63 17.60 -5.54 -8.81
N MET A 64 17.02 -4.51 -8.18
CA MET A 64 16.28 -3.48 -8.90
C MET A 64 17.20 -2.67 -9.82
N VAL A 65 18.38 -2.26 -9.32
CA VAL A 65 19.39 -1.54 -10.11
C VAL A 65 19.82 -2.38 -11.32
N ASP A 66 20.20 -3.64 -11.11
CA ASP A 66 20.61 -4.56 -12.19
C ASP A 66 19.54 -4.73 -13.27
N ARG A 67 18.25 -4.69 -12.89
CA ARG A 67 17.12 -4.82 -13.82
C ARG A 67 16.92 -3.54 -14.63
N ILE A 68 17.14 -2.38 -14.01
CA ILE A 68 17.04 -1.07 -14.65
C ILE A 68 18.17 -0.90 -15.66
N GLU A 69 19.42 -1.15 -15.28
CA GLU A 69 20.59 -1.01 -16.15
C GLU A 69 20.44 -1.85 -17.43
N ARG A 70 20.11 -3.14 -17.28
CA ARG A 70 19.85 -4.03 -18.43
C ARG A 70 18.71 -3.58 -19.34
N ARG A 71 17.74 -2.84 -18.82
CA ARG A 71 16.62 -2.34 -19.64
C ARG A 71 16.99 -1.05 -20.37
N VAL A 72 17.86 -0.22 -19.80
CA VAL A 72 18.34 1.02 -20.42
C VAL A 72 19.40 0.73 -21.49
N ASP A 73 20.23 -0.30 -21.30
CA ASP A 73 21.27 -0.70 -22.26
C ASP A 73 20.73 -1.38 -23.54
N ARG A 74 19.41 -1.52 -23.69
CA ARG A 74 18.74 -2.13 -24.84
C ARG A 74 18.02 -1.08 -25.69
#